data_AF-A0A354H2S8-F1
#
_entry.id   AF-A0A354H2S8-F1
#
_cell.length_a   1.000
_cell.length_b   1.000
_cell.length_c   1.000
_cell.angle_alpha   90.00
_cell.angle_beta   90.00
_cell.angle_gamma   90.00
#
_symmetry.space_group_name_H-M   'P 1'
#
loop_
_entity.id
_entity.type
_entity.pdbx_description
1 polymer ?
#
loop_
_entity_poly.entity_id
_entity_poly.type
_entity_poly.pdbx_seq_one_letter_code
_entity_poly.pdbx_strand_id
1 'polypeptide(L)'
;MFDKLDYIESCIADYEARIKSDKKLIKGYKQSVKRNKVLLDQLKANNLSALHINIIEGFIKMDDHSIKFYEKLLKNKKAGLKKLKIEKFTATGGKFKVMKGGSS
;
A
#
# COMPACT_ATOMS: atom_id res chain seq x y z
N MET A 1 6.04 -33.63 7.46
CA MET A 1 5.45 -33.03 8.68
C MET A 1 5.31 -31.55 8.41
N PHE A 2 4.11 -30.98 8.52
CA PHE A 2 3.90 -29.55 8.27
C PHE A 2 4.37 -28.77 9.50
N ASP A 3 5.46 -28.02 9.37
CA ASP A 3 5.91 -27.12 10.43
C ASP A 3 5.09 -25.83 10.37
N LYS A 4 4.22 -25.67 11.36
CA LYS A 4 3.32 -24.52 11.48
C LYS A 4 4.11 -23.21 11.63
N LEU A 5 5.29 -23.23 12.25
CA LEU A 5 6.11 -22.05 12.42
C LEU A 5 6.74 -21.60 11.10
N ASP A 6 7.32 -22.54 10.34
CA ASP A 6 7.88 -22.26 9.01
C ASP A 6 6.82 -21.70 8.05
N TYR A 7 5.60 -22.22 8.11
CA TYR A 7 4.48 -21.69 7.33
C TYR A 7 4.17 -20.23 7.70
N ILE A 8 4.07 -19.91 9.00
CA ILE A 8 3.80 -18.54 9.46
C ILE A 8 4.93 -17.59 9.05
N GLU A 9 6.19 -18.03 9.14
CA GLU A 9 7.36 -17.25 8.70
C GLU A 9 7.35 -16.96 7.20
N SER A 10 7.02 -17.96 6.39
CA SER A 10 6.84 -17.80 4.94
C SER A 10 5.73 -16.80 4.61
N CYS A 11 4.58 -16.88 5.28
CA CYS A 11 3.51 -15.91 5.13
C CYS A 11 3.92 -14.49 5.54
N ILE A 12 4.69 -14.33 6.61
CA ILE A 12 5.22 -13.02 7.04
C ILE A 12 6.11 -12.42 5.95
N ALA A 13 7.04 -13.20 5.40
CA ALA A 13 7.95 -12.76 4.36
C ALA A 13 7.20 -12.33 3.08
N ASP A 14 6.20 -13.12 2.64
CA ASP A 14 5.35 -12.77 1.49
C ASP A 14 4.59 -11.44 1.74
N TYR A 15 3.99 -11.27 2.92
CA TYR A 15 3.31 -10.03 3.26
C TYR A 15 4.24 -8.81 3.27
N GLU A 16 5.45 -8.96 3.81
CA GLU A 16 6.47 -7.89 3.82
C GLU A 16 6.90 -7.51 2.39
N ALA A 17 7.14 -8.50 1.53
CA ALA A 17 7.46 -8.28 0.11
C ALA A 17 6.32 -7.56 -0.61
N ARG A 18 5.07 -8.00 -0.41
CA ARG A 18 3.88 -7.37 -1.00
C ARG A 18 3.66 -5.95 -0.51
N ILE A 19 3.86 -5.68 0.79
CA ILE A 19 3.79 -4.33 1.38
C ILE A 19 4.85 -3.42 0.76
N LYS A 20 6.08 -3.91 0.56
CA LYS A 20 7.15 -3.17 -0.10
C LYS A 20 6.79 -2.83 -1.55
N SER A 21 6.24 -3.80 -2.28
CA SER A 21 5.79 -3.61 -3.65
C SER A 21 4.68 -2.55 -3.75
N ASP A 22 3.63 -2.66 -2.94
CA ASP A 22 2.52 -1.69 -2.93
C ASP A 22 3.00 -0.26 -2.62
N LYS A 23 3.92 -0.10 -1.66
CA LYS A 23 4.52 1.22 -1.37
C LYS A 23 5.25 1.79 -2.58
N LYS A 24 5.97 0.95 -3.33
CA LYS A 24 6.69 1.36 -4.54
C LYS A 24 5.70 1.77 -5.64
N LEU A 25 4.62 1.01 -5.83
CA LEU A 25 3.55 1.33 -6.77
C LEU A 25 2.88 2.67 -6.43
N ILE A 26 2.45 2.87 -5.18
CA ILE A 26 1.86 4.14 -4.72
C ILE A 26 2.80 5.31 -4.98
N LYS A 27 4.11 5.15 -4.71
CA LYS A 27 5.11 6.19 -5.01
C LYS A 27 5.19 6.48 -6.51
N GLY A 28 5.18 5.44 -7.35
CA GLY A 28 5.18 5.55 -8.81
C GLY A 28 3.96 6.32 -9.33
N TYR A 29 2.75 5.96 -8.89
CA TYR A 29 1.54 6.67 -9.28
C TYR A 29 1.55 8.13 -8.81
N LYS A 30 1.99 8.42 -7.57
CA LYS A 30 2.11 9.81 -7.08
C LYS A 30 3.07 10.64 -7.93
N GLN A 31 4.15 10.03 -8.43
CA GLN A 31 5.06 10.70 -9.36
C GLN A 31 4.42 10.90 -10.74
N SER A 32 3.69 9.91 -11.24
CA SER A 32 2.92 10.00 -12.50
C SER A 32 1.91 11.14 -12.46
N VAL A 33 1.08 11.22 -11.41
CA VAL A 33 0.12 12.31 -11.20
C VAL A 33 0.80 13.67 -11.21
N LYS A 34 1.94 13.83 -10.54
CA LYS A 34 2.69 15.09 -10.54
C LYS A 34 3.16 15.48 -11.93
N ARG A 35 3.75 14.54 -12.68
CA ARG A 35 4.21 14.79 -14.06
C ARG A 35 3.05 15.13 -14.99
N ASN A 36 1.95 14.39 -14.88
CA ASN A 36 0.77 14.60 -15.72
C ASN A 36 0.08 15.93 -15.42
N LYS A 37 0.11 16.40 -14.16
CA LYS A 37 -0.36 17.76 -13.81
C LYS A 37 0.49 18.86 -14.46
N VAL A 38 1.82 18.74 -14.37
CA VAL A 38 2.73 19.68 -15.04
C VAL A 38 2.50 19.68 -16.56
N LEU A 39 2.36 18.51 -17.16
CA LEU A 39 2.05 18.38 -18.58
C LEU A 39 0.69 19.02 -18.91
N LEU A 40 -0.34 18.78 -18.10
CA LEU A 40 -1.67 19.36 -18.29
C LEU A 40 -1.61 20.89 -18.28
N ASP A 41 -0.86 21.48 -17.36
CA ASP A 41 -0.68 22.93 -17.27
C ASP A 41 0.02 23.48 -18.53
N GLN A 42 1.03 22.76 -19.04
CA GLN A 42 1.69 23.11 -20.30
C GLN A 42 0.75 22.99 -21.50
N LEU A 43 -0.05 21.93 -21.60
CA LEU A 43 -0.98 21.75 -22.71
C LEU A 43 -2.06 22.86 -22.72
N LYS A 44 -2.54 23.25 -21.53
CA LYS A 44 -3.48 24.36 -21.36
C LYS A 44 -2.85 25.70 -21.76
N ALA A 45 -1.61 25.96 -21.33
CA ALA A 45 -0.87 27.18 -21.69
C ALA A 45 -0.61 27.30 -23.20
N ASN A 46 -0.44 26.17 -23.90
CA ASN A 46 -0.23 26.12 -25.35
C ASN A 46 -1.54 26.08 -26.17
N ASN A 47 -2.70 26.27 -25.55
CA ASN A 47 -4.02 26.26 -26.20
C ASN A 47 -4.28 25.00 -27.05
N LEU A 48 -3.79 23.82 -26.62
CA LEU A 48 -4.08 22.57 -27.32
C LEU A 48 -5.57 22.23 -27.27
N SER A 49 -5.98 21.39 -28.23
CA SER A 49 -7.37 20.94 -28.31
C SER A 49 -7.82 20.21 -27.05
N ALA A 50 -9.12 20.34 -26.75
CA ALA A 50 -9.76 19.70 -25.61
C ALA A 50 -9.54 18.18 -25.56
N LEU A 51 -9.36 17.53 -26.72
CA LEU A 51 -9.04 16.10 -26.79
C LEU A 51 -7.77 15.75 -26.00
N HIS A 52 -6.67 16.48 -26.23
CA HIS A 52 -5.39 16.21 -25.57
C HIS A 52 -5.45 16.49 -24.07
N ILE A 53 -6.13 17.58 -23.70
CA ILE A 53 -6.36 17.95 -22.29
C ILE A 53 -7.16 16.86 -21.57
N ASN A 54 -8.25 16.39 -22.17
CA ASN A 54 -9.12 15.36 -21.59
C ASN A 54 -8.39 14.02 -21.41
N ILE A 55 -7.51 13.65 -22.34
CA ILE A 55 -6.69 12.43 -22.23
C ILE A 55 -5.78 12.50 -21.00
N ILE A 56 -5.06 13.61 -20.81
CA ILE A 56 -4.17 13.78 -19.64
C ILE A 56 -4.97 13.83 -18.34
N GLU A 57 -6.11 14.52 -18.31
CA GLU A 57 -7.00 14.52 -17.15
C GLU A 57 -7.54 13.12 -16.83
N GLY A 58 -7.81 12.31 -17.85
CA GLY A 58 -8.18 10.90 -17.71
C GLY A 58 -7.09 10.09 -17.01
N PHE A 59 -5.83 10.23 -17.45
CA PHE A 59 -4.69 9.55 -16.80
C PHE A 59 -4.51 9.98 -15.34
N ILE A 60 -4.64 11.28 -15.04
CA ILE A 60 -4.56 11.77 -13.65
C ILE A 60 -5.63 11.13 -12.78
N LYS A 61 -6.88 11.06 -13.26
CA LYS A 61 -8.00 10.43 -12.54
C LYS A 61 -7.77 8.93 -12.30
N MET A 62 -7.26 8.22 -13.32
CA MET A 62 -6.94 6.79 -13.20
C MET A 62 -5.81 6.52 -12.19
N ASP A 63 -4.76 7.33 -12.22
CA ASP A 63 -3.64 7.20 -11.29
C ASP A 63 -4.07 7.54 -9.84
N ASP A 64 -4.89 8.58 -9.64
CA ASP A 64 -5.46 8.92 -8.32
C ASP A 64 -6.36 7.78 -7.78
N HIS A 65 -7.17 7.16 -8.64
CA HIS A 65 -7.97 5.99 -8.26
C HIS A 65 -7.08 4.81 -7.86
N SER A 66 -6.02 4.56 -8.62
CA SER A 66 -5.04 3.51 -8.34
C SER A 66 -4.35 3.74 -7.00
N ILE A 67 -3.94 4.98 -6.70
CA ILE A 67 -3.36 5.35 -5.39
C ILE A 67 -4.30 4.98 -4.26
N LYS A 68 -5.57 5.38 -4.32
CA LYS A 68 -6.56 5.08 -3.27
C LYS A 68 -6.77 3.57 -3.10
N PHE A 69 -6.82 2.83 -4.20
CA PHE A 69 -6.94 1.37 -4.18
C PHE A 69 -5.75 0.73 -3.46
N TYR A 70 -4.52 1.05 -3.87
CA TYR A 70 -3.32 0.48 -3.25
C TYR A 70 -3.13 0.93 -1.80
N GLU A 71 -3.53 2.15 -1.43
CA GLU A 71 -3.51 2.62 -0.05
C GLU A 71 -4.47 1.81 0.85
N LYS A 72 -5.67 1.48 0.36
CA LYS A 72 -6.61 0.59 1.08
C LYS A 72 -6.02 -0.82 1.22
N LEU A 73 -5.45 -1.34 0.14
CA LEU A 73 -4.86 -2.67 0.09
C LEU A 73 -3.64 -2.79 1.03
N LEU A 74 -2.82 -1.74 1.10
CA LEU A 74 -1.68 -1.62 2.00
C LEU A 74 -2.12 -1.65 3.48
N LYS A 75 -3.21 -0.95 3.84
CA LYS A 75 -3.76 -0.99 5.21
C LYS A 75 -4.15 -2.41 5.60
N ASN A 76 -4.86 -3.12 4.71
CA ASN A 76 -5.29 -4.50 4.94
C ASN A 76 -4.09 -5.45 5.10
N LYS A 77 -3.09 -5.34 4.21
CA LYS A 77 -1.87 -6.16 4.31
C LYS A 77 -1.10 -5.90 5.60
N LYS A 78 -0.95 -4.64 6.03
CA LYS A 78 -0.29 -4.31 7.31
C LYS A 78 -1.02 -4.91 8.51
N ALA A 79 -2.36 -4.89 8.50
CA ALA A 79 -3.16 -5.52 9.55
C ALA A 79 -2.98 -7.05 9.56
N GLY A 80 -2.97 -7.69 8.38
CA GLY A 80 -2.67 -9.12 8.24
C GLY A 80 -1.28 -9.48 8.75
N LEU A 81 -0.26 -8.72 8.37
CA LEU A 81 1.11 -8.91 8.87
C LEU A 81 1.20 -8.80 10.40
N LYS A 82 0.49 -7.83 11.00
CA LYS A 82 0.46 -7.69 12.47
C LYS A 82 -0.16 -8.93 13.12
N LYS A 83 -1.24 -9.47 12.57
CA LYS A 83 -1.86 -10.71 13.06
C LYS A 83 -0.90 -11.90 12.96
N LEU A 84 -0.22 -12.08 11.83
CA LEU A 84 0.76 -13.16 11.65
C LEU A 84 1.94 -13.05 12.62
N LYS A 85 2.44 -11.83 12.90
CA LYS A 85 3.51 -11.62 13.89
C LYS A 85 3.05 -11.97 15.32
N ILE A 86 1.79 -11.67 15.66
CA ILE A 86 1.19 -12.08 16.95
C ILE A 86 1.07 -13.61 17.00
N GLU A 87 0.59 -14.24 15.93
CA GLU A 87 0.43 -15.70 15.86
C GLU A 87 1.79 -16.42 15.99
N LYS A 88 2.83 -15.92 15.31
CA LYS A 88 4.20 -16.40 15.47
C LYS A 88 4.67 -16.30 16.93
N PHE A 89 4.42 -15.16 17.58
CA PHE A 89 4.80 -14.94 18.97
C PHE A 89 4.07 -15.89 19.93
N THR A 90 2.78 -16.15 19.72
CA THR A 90 2.03 -17.11 20.54
C THR A 90 2.46 -18.55 20.28
N ALA A 91 2.76 -18.91 19.03
CA ALA A 91 3.19 -20.26 18.65
C ALA A 91 4.59 -20.61 19.19
N THR A 92 5.44 -19.60 19.41
CA THR A 92 6.77 -19.75 20.02
C THR A 92 6.76 -19.75 21.55
N GLY A 93 5.58 -19.81 22.19
CA GLY A 93 5.45 -19.85 23.66
C GLY A 93 5.58 -18.50 24.36
N GLY A 94 5.63 -17.39 23.60
CA GLY A 94 5.64 -16.04 24.14
C GLY A 94 4.31 -15.73 24.84
N LYS A 95 4.32 -15.59 26.17
CA LYS A 95 3.18 -15.06 26.92
C LYS A 95 3.02 -13.58 26.57
N PHE A 96 1.95 -13.20 25.87
CA PHE A 96 1.56 -11.80 25.73
C PHE A 96 1.26 -11.27 27.13
N LYS A 97 2.16 -10.47 27.71
CA LYS A 97 1.86 -9.71 28.93
C LYS A 97 0.89 -8.60 28.52
N VAL A 98 -0.40 -8.90 28.58
CA VAL A 98 -1.45 -7.89 28.47
C VAL A 98 -1.27 -6.99 29.69
N MET A 99 -0.58 -5.85 29.52
CA MET A 99 -0.66 -4.76 30.50
C MET A 99 -2.10 -4.26 30.46
N LYS A 100 -2.97 -4.86 31.28
CA LYS A 100 -4.18 -4.19 31.73
C LYS A 100 -3.68 -2.92 32.41
N GLY A 101 -4.00 -1.76 31.83
CA GLY A 101 -3.75 -0.47 32.44
C GLY A 101 -4.30 -0.51 33.86
N GLY A 102 -3.41 -0.38 34.84
CA GLY A 102 -3.81 -0.10 36.20
C GLY A 102 -4.46 1.27 36.18
N SER A 103 -5.77 1.31 36.43
CA SER A 103 -6.37 2.47 37.06
C SER A 103 -5.64 2.68 38.39
N SER A 104 -5.07 3.87 38.55
CA SER A 104 -4.69 4.47 39.82
C SER A 104 -5.01 5.95 39.70
#